data_AF-A0A3C1WEB2-F1
#
_entry.id   AF-A0A3C1WEB2-F1
#
_cell.length_a   1.000
_cell.length_b   1.000
_cell.length_c   1.000
_cell.angle_alpha   90.00
_cell.angle_beta   90.00
_cell.angle_gamma   90.00
#
_symmetry.space_group_name_H-M   'P 1'
#
loop_
_entity.id
_entity.type
_entity.pdbx_description
1 polymer ?
#
loop_
_entity_poly.entity_id
_entity_poly.type
_entity_poly.pdbx_seq_one_letter_code
_entity_poly.pdbx_strand_id
1 'polypeptide(L)'
;GGGHRIAESLGLPFLGEIPIEPEVAEGGDAGTPIVARHPESPAATAYRRIAGSIAMSLSVLTASQSDVMGEYDLKWQNLKGTAA
;
A
#
# COMPACT_ATOMS: atom_id res chain seq x y z
N GLY A 1 -14.49 -2.83 5.50
CA GLY A 1 -14.76 -3.37 4.14
C GLY A 1 -14.23 -4.79 3.96
N GLY A 2 -14.08 -5.26 2.70
CA GLY A 2 -13.57 -6.61 2.40
C GLY A 2 -12.13 -6.84 2.83
N GLY A 3 -11.24 -5.87 2.59
CA GLY A 3 -9.84 -5.94 3.02
C GLY A 3 -9.67 -6.03 4.54
N HIS A 4 -10.51 -5.33 5.32
CA HIS A 4 -10.51 -5.43 6.78
C HIS A 4 -10.80 -6.85 7.27
N ARG A 5 -11.85 -7.49 6.72
CA ARG A 5 -12.20 -8.87 7.07
C ARG A 5 -11.09 -9.87 6.74
N ILE A 6 -10.40 -9.67 5.61
CA ILE A 6 -9.27 -10.53 5.22
C ILE A 6 -8.11 -10.35 6.21
N ALA A 7 -7.74 -9.10 6.53
CA ALA A 7 -6.67 -8.83 7.49
C ALA A 7 -6.96 -9.47 8.85
N GLU A 8 -8.18 -9.32 9.35
CA GLU A 8 -8.65 -9.96 10.58
C GLU A 8 -8.57 -11.49 10.49
N SER A 9 -9.06 -12.10 9.40
CA SER A 9 -9.04 -13.56 9.23
C SER A 9 -7.63 -14.16 9.15
N LEU A 10 -6.65 -13.38 8.67
CA LEU A 10 -5.25 -13.80 8.56
C LEU A 10 -4.42 -13.39 9.78
N GLY A 11 -5.00 -12.71 10.77
CA GLY A 11 -4.27 -12.16 11.91
C GLY A 11 -3.23 -11.10 11.52
N LEU A 12 -3.43 -10.42 10.38
CA LEU A 12 -2.51 -9.41 9.87
C LEU A 12 -2.89 -8.01 10.36
N PRO A 13 -1.90 -7.12 10.59
CA PRO A 13 -2.16 -5.73 10.90
C PRO A 13 -2.98 -5.05 9.79
N PHE A 14 -4.05 -4.39 10.18
CA PHE A 14 -4.86 -3.63 9.25
C PHE A 14 -4.29 -2.24 9.02
N LEU A 15 -3.88 -1.95 7.78
CA LEU A 15 -3.23 -0.66 7.45
C LEU A 15 -4.24 0.49 7.34
N GLY A 16 -5.45 0.24 6.85
CA GLY A 16 -6.51 1.24 6.73
C GLY A 16 -7.43 1.02 5.54
N GLU A 17 -8.29 2.00 5.28
CA GLU A 17 -9.23 2.05 4.16
C GLU A 17 -9.07 3.38 3.43
N ILE A 18 -9.26 3.34 2.10
CA ILE A 18 -9.32 4.53 1.25
C ILE A 18 -10.78 4.72 0.82
N PRO A 19 -11.40 5.88 1.10
CA PRO A 19 -12.70 6.23 0.54
C PRO A 19 -12.70 6.17 -0.99
N ILE A 20 -13.80 5.70 -1.58
CA ILE A 20 -13.96 5.67 -3.04
C ILE A 20 -14.33 7.07 -3.51
N GLU A 21 -13.33 7.81 -3.98
CA GLU A 21 -13.46 9.13 -4.60
C GLU A 21 -13.09 9.04 -6.09
N PRO A 22 -13.94 9.47 -7.05
CA PRO A 22 -13.64 9.44 -8.49
C PRO A 22 -12.30 10.08 -8.87
N GLU A 23 -11.92 11.14 -8.15
CA GLU A 23 -10.71 11.92 -8.33
C GLU A 23 -9.43 11.08 -8.12
N VAL A 24 -9.52 9.96 -7.41
CA VAL A 24 -8.42 9.00 -7.27
C VAL A 24 -8.09 8.37 -8.63
N ALA A 25 -9.11 7.90 -9.35
CA ALA A 25 -8.94 7.27 -10.65
C ALA A 25 -8.53 8.32 -11.70
N GLU A 26 -9.23 9.45 -11.74
CA GLU A 26 -8.91 10.55 -12.67
C GLU A 26 -7.48 11.08 -12.48
N GLY A 27 -7.06 11.28 -11.23
CA GLY A 27 -5.70 11.73 -10.92
C GLY A 27 -4.64 10.69 -11.28
N GLY A 28 -4.96 9.39 -11.16
CA GLY A 28 -4.12 8.29 -11.61
C GLY A 28 -3.90 8.31 -13.12
N ASP A 29 -5.00 8.35 -13.88
CA ASP A 29 -4.97 8.36 -15.36
C ASP A 29 -4.31 9.63 -15.92
N ALA A 30 -4.52 10.78 -15.27
CA ALA A 30 -3.93 12.05 -15.68
C ALA A 30 -2.48 12.25 -15.22
N GLY A 31 -1.89 11.30 -14.46
CA GLY A 31 -0.54 11.44 -13.90
C GLY A 31 -0.39 12.54 -12.83
N THR A 32 -1.51 12.97 -12.23
CA THR A 32 -1.57 13.99 -11.18
C THR A 32 -2.32 13.44 -9.95
N PRO A 33 -1.66 12.62 -9.11
CA PRO A 33 -2.33 11.83 -8.09
C PRO A 33 -3.03 12.70 -7.04
N ILE A 34 -4.11 12.17 -6.47
CA ILE A 34 -4.97 12.90 -5.52
C ILE A 34 -4.22 13.49 -4.32
N VAL A 35 -3.16 12.82 -3.86
CA VAL A 35 -2.31 13.28 -2.74
C VAL A 35 -1.58 14.59 -3.03
N ALA A 36 -1.33 14.91 -4.31
CA ALA A 36 -0.70 16.15 -4.75
C ALA A 36 -1.75 17.18 -5.19
N ARG A 37 -2.77 16.74 -5.94
CA ARG A 37 -3.80 17.63 -6.51
C ARG A 37 -4.83 18.11 -5.49
N HIS A 38 -5.27 17.24 -4.59
CA HIS A 38 -6.27 17.51 -3.56
C HIS A 38 -5.78 16.99 -2.21
N PRO A 39 -4.74 17.63 -1.63
CA PRO A 39 -4.09 17.11 -0.44
C PRO A 39 -5.05 16.93 0.73
N GLU A 40 -6.05 17.80 0.90
CA GLU A 40 -7.00 17.73 2.01
C GLU A 40 -8.17 16.75 1.77
N SER A 41 -8.21 16.03 0.64
CA SER A 41 -9.28 15.05 0.41
C SER A 41 -9.23 13.92 1.45
N PRO A 42 -10.38 13.30 1.77
CA PRO A 42 -10.44 12.10 2.60
C PRO A 42 -9.50 10.97 2.13
N ALA A 43 -9.48 10.66 0.83
CA ALA A 43 -8.59 9.64 0.27
C ALA A 43 -7.12 10.06 0.33
N ALA A 44 -6.78 11.31 0.00
CA ALA A 44 -5.42 11.81 0.11
C ALA A 44 -4.89 11.71 1.55
N THR A 45 -5.71 12.08 2.53
CA THR A 45 -5.39 11.97 3.96
C THR A 45 -5.22 10.51 4.39
N ALA A 46 -6.10 9.62 3.92
CA ALA A 46 -6.01 8.20 4.21
C ALA A 46 -4.74 7.56 3.62
N TYR A 47 -4.38 7.89 2.38
CA TYR A 47 -3.12 7.45 1.76
C TYR A 47 -1.89 7.89 2.56
N ARG A 48 -1.81 9.19 2.93
CA ARG A 48 -0.67 9.69 3.72
C ARG A 48 -0.55 8.99 5.06
N ARG A 49 -1.68 8.76 5.75
CA ARG A 49 -1.69 8.03 7.03
C ARG A 49 -1.18 6.60 6.86
N ILE A 50 -1.66 5.86 5.86
CA ILE A 50 -1.24 4.49 5.57
C ILE A 50 0.26 4.44 5.25
N ALA A 51 0.72 5.31 4.35
CA ALA A 51 2.13 5.40 3.99
C ALA A 51 3.02 5.70 5.20
N GLY A 52 2.59 6.62 6.08
CA GLY A 52 3.28 6.91 7.33
C GLY A 52 3.40 5.69 8.25
N SER A 53 2.32 4.93 8.44
CA SER A 53 2.33 3.70 9.24
C SER A 53 3.30 2.64 8.70
N ILE A 54 3.38 2.50 7.37
CA ILE A 54 4.32 1.59 6.71
C ILE A 54 5.76 2.06 6.94
N ALA A 55 6.05 3.34 6.70
CA ALA A 55 7.38 3.91 6.90
C ALA A 55 7.87 3.76 8.36
N MET A 56 6.98 3.99 9.34
CA MET A 56 7.28 3.76 10.75
C MET A 56 7.60 2.28 11.04
N SER A 57 6.78 1.36 10.53
CA SER A 57 7.01 -0.09 10.69
C SER A 57 8.34 -0.52 10.09
N LEU A 58 8.68 -0.05 8.89
CA LEU A 58 9.95 -0.32 8.24
C LEU A 58 11.13 0.24 9.05
N SER A 59 11.02 1.46 9.59
CA SER A 59 12.07 2.05 10.43
C SER A 59 12.37 1.22 11.68
N VAL A 60 11.34 0.62 12.30
CA VAL A 60 11.53 -0.26 13.45
C VAL A 60 12.19 -1.58 13.05
N LEU A 61 11.72 -2.19 11.96
CA LEU A 61 12.26 -3.45 11.45
C LEU A 61 13.74 -3.33 11.06
N THR A 62 14.10 -2.27 10.33
CA THR A 62 15.49 -2.01 9.91
C THR A 62 16.41 -1.74 11.10
N ALA A 63 15.93 -0.99 12.11
CA ALA A 63 16.69 -0.72 13.33
C ALA A 63 16.90 -1.98 14.19
N SER A 64 15.96 -2.94 14.15
CA SER A 64 16.02 -4.19 14.92
C SER A 64 16.94 -5.27 14.32
N GLN A 65 17.63 -4.96 13.21
CA GLN A 65 18.60 -5.83 12.53
C GLN A 65 18.03 -7.23 12.21
N SER A 66 16.80 -7.26 11.69
CA SER A 66 16.21 -8.47 11.14
C SER A 66 16.61 -8.64 9.68
N ASP A 67 17.24 -9.77 9.30
CA ASP A 67 17.56 -10.18 7.91
C ASP A 67 16.32 -10.34 6.99
N VAL A 68 15.15 -9.86 7.42
CA VAL A 68 13.86 -9.95 6.72
C VAL A 68 13.88 -9.18 5.39
N MET A 69 14.82 -8.26 5.21
CA MET A 69 15.05 -7.51 3.97
C MET A 69 16.37 -7.90 3.28
N GLY A 70 16.80 -9.17 3.40
CA GLY A 70 17.72 -9.73 2.42
C GLY A 70 17.14 -9.52 1.03
N GLU A 71 17.87 -8.80 0.19
CA GLU A 71 17.56 -8.38 -1.18
C GLU A 71 16.44 -9.21 -1.84
N TYR A 72 15.19 -8.74 -1.73
CA TYR A 72 14.05 -9.39 -2.37
C TYR A 72 14.02 -8.95 -3.84
N ASP A 73 14.86 -9.59 -4.67
CA ASP A 73 14.89 -9.37 -6.11
C ASP A 73 13.68 -10.04 -6.77
N LEU A 74 12.61 -9.26 -6.96
CA LEU A 74 11.43 -9.66 -7.73
C LEU A 74 11.79 -9.74 -9.22
N LYS A 75 12.43 -10.84 -9.62
CA LYS A 75 12.65 -11.18 -11.03
C LYS A 75 11.34 -11.61 -11.68
N TRP A 76 10.69 -10.67 -12.36
CA TRP A 76 9.47 -10.90 -13.17
C TRP A 76 9.57 -12.02 -14.21
N GLN A 77 10.76 -12.53 -14.51
CA GLN A 77 10.99 -13.55 -15.53
C GLN A 77 10.63 -15.00 -15.10
N ASN A 78 10.35 -15.25 -13.82
CA ASN A 78 10.09 -16.60 -13.30
C ASN A 78 8.60 -16.95 -13.07
N LEU A 79 7.66 -16.10 -13.48
CA LEU A 79 6.24 -16.47 -13.57
C LEU A 79 5.98 -17.24 -14.88
N LYS A 80 6.52 -18.46 -15.01
CA LYS A 80 6.13 -19.37 -16.08
C LYS A 80 5.09 -20.38 -15.59
N GLY A 81 3.90 -20.31 -16.19
CA GLY A 81 2.78 -21.25 -16.04
C GLY A 81 1.57 -20.54 -15.43
N THR A 82 0.39 -20.46 -16.06
CA THR A 82 -0.25 -21.38 -16.99
C THR A 82 -1.32 -20.63 -17.80
N ALA A 83 -1.21 -20.63 -19.13
CA ALA A 83 -2.37 -20.51 -20.00
C ALA A 83 -2.28 -21.67 -20.99
N ALA A 84 -3.14 -22.66 -20.77
CA ALA A 84 -3.65 -23.55 -21.81
C ALA A 84 -4.66 -22.77 -22.66
#